data_AF-A0A2T1CG45-F1
#
_entry.id   AF-A0A2T1CG45-F1
#
_cell.length_a   1.000
_cell.length_b   1.000
_cell.length_c   1.000
_cell.angle_alpha   90.00
_cell.angle_beta   90.00
_cell.angle_gamma   90.00
#
_symmetry.space_group_name_H-M   'P 1'
#
loop_
_entity.id
_entity.type
_entity.pdbx_description
1 polymer ?
#
loop_
_entity_poly.entity_id
_entity_poly.type
_entity_poly.pdbx_seq_one_letter_code
_entity_poly.pdbx_strand_id
1 'polypeptide(L)'
;MTKTVNQDHSSAWIAQTWLSFIISISATSLGILYLPANSWIKGFMGMGLAFTVGSTVSLTKTQRDLHESKKLTSKIQEARVEKILTEHDNLK
;
A
#
# COMPACT_ATOMS: atom_id res chain seq x y z
N MET A 1 7.02 -5.48 26.96
CA MET A 1 5.64 -5.39 26.42
C MET A 1 5.52 -4.18 25.49
N THR A 2 5.89 -4.35 24.21
CA THR A 2 5.69 -3.32 23.18
C THR A 2 4.23 -3.33 22.74
N LYS A 3 3.46 -2.31 23.16
CA LYS A 3 2.06 -2.15 22.78
C LYS A 3 1.98 -2.01 21.25
N THR A 4 1.42 -3.01 20.57
CA THR A 4 1.15 -2.90 19.13
C THR A 4 0.05 -1.86 18.93
N VAL A 5 0.45 -0.64 18.59
CA VAL A 5 -0.51 0.41 18.18
C VAL A 5 -1.13 -0.06 16.87
N ASN A 6 -2.43 -0.35 16.88
CA ASN A 6 -3.17 -0.60 15.65
C ASN A 6 -3.35 0.75 14.96
N GLN A 7 -2.71 0.91 13.81
CA GLN A 7 -2.78 2.11 12.99
C GLN A 7 -3.95 1.98 12.03
N ASP A 8 -5.17 1.94 12.58
CA ASP A 8 -6.38 1.89 11.76
C ASP A 8 -6.72 3.31 11.29
N HIS A 9 -7.04 3.45 10.00
CA HIS A 9 -7.49 4.72 9.44
C HIS A 9 -8.97 4.99 9.77
N SER A 10 -9.32 6.24 10.02
CA SER A 10 -10.72 6.66 10.15
C SER A 10 -11.50 6.36 8.87
N SER A 11 -12.78 5.99 9.01
CA SER A 11 -13.68 5.74 7.88
C SER A 11 -13.79 6.94 6.92
N ALA A 12 -13.72 8.17 7.45
CA ALA A 12 -13.72 9.39 6.65
C ALA A 12 -12.46 9.49 5.76
N TRP A 13 -11.30 9.11 6.29
CA TRP A 13 -10.05 9.11 5.52
C TRP A 13 -10.07 8.05 4.42
N ILE A 14 -10.60 6.87 4.72
CA ILE A 14 -10.78 5.79 3.73
C ILE A 14 -11.69 6.27 2.59
N ALA A 15 -12.81 6.91 2.91
CA ALA A 15 -13.71 7.47 1.89
C ALA A 15 -13.03 8.56 1.04
N GLN A 16 -12.28 9.49 1.67
CA GLN A 16 -11.59 10.57 0.99
C GLN A 16 -10.54 10.06 0.00
N THR A 17 -9.74 9.05 0.40
CA THR A 17 -8.69 8.49 -0.46
C THR A 17 -9.28 7.81 -1.69
N TRP A 18 -10.37 7.05 -1.55
CA TRP A 18 -11.12 6.50 -2.67
C TRP A 18 -11.72 7.57 -3.58
N LEU A 19 -12.34 8.61 -3.00
CA LEU A 19 -12.92 9.70 -3.77
C LEU A 19 -11.85 10.44 -4.59
N SER A 20 -10.70 10.74 -3.97
CA SER A 20 -9.59 11.43 -4.62
C SER A 20 -9.01 10.61 -5.78
N PHE A 21 -8.91 9.29 -5.60
CA PHE A 21 -8.44 8.37 -6.63
C PHE A 21 -9.38 8.35 -7.84
N ILE A 22 -10.69 8.23 -7.60
CA ILE A 22 -11.71 8.24 -8.67
C ILE A 22 -11.69 9.58 -9.40
N ILE A 23 -11.71 10.70 -8.68
CA ILE A 23 -11.68 12.04 -9.27
C ILE A 23 -10.42 12.23 -10.14
N SER A 24 -9.25 11.79 -9.66
CA SER A 24 -7.99 11.92 -10.40
C SER A 24 -8.00 11.16 -11.73
N ILE A 25 -8.42 9.88 -11.71
CA ILE A 25 -8.51 9.06 -12.92
C ILE A 25 -9.56 9.62 -13.89
N SER A 26 -10.73 10.02 -13.39
CA SER A 26 -11.79 10.60 -14.21
C SER A 26 -11.35 11.92 -14.84
N ALA A 27 -10.77 12.84 -14.07
CA ALA A 27 -10.29 14.12 -14.57
C ALA A 27 -9.22 13.94 -15.66
N THR A 28 -8.26 13.05 -15.44
CA THR A 28 -7.20 12.77 -16.43
C THR A 28 -7.77 12.12 -17.69
N SER A 29 -8.68 11.14 -17.53
CA SER A 29 -9.33 10.46 -18.66
C SER A 29 -10.17 11.43 -19.49
N LEU A 30 -10.95 12.30 -18.84
CA LEU A 30 -11.69 13.37 -19.52
C LEU A 30 -10.75 14.33 -20.25
N GLY A 31 -9.63 14.71 -19.64
CA GLY A 31 -8.59 15.52 -20.27
C GLY A 31 -8.05 14.89 -21.56
N ILE A 32 -7.80 13.58 -21.55
CA ILE A 32 -7.36 12.83 -22.75
C ILE A 32 -8.46 12.82 -23.83
N LEU A 33 -9.74 12.65 -23.45
CA LEU A 33 -10.86 12.64 -24.39
C LEU A 33 -11.05 14.00 -25.09
N TYR A 34 -11.00 15.09 -24.33
CA TYR A 34 -11.17 16.46 -24.85
C TYR A 34 -9.92 17.05 -25.51
N LEU A 35 -8.76 16.38 -25.41
CA LEU A 35 -7.53 16.84 -26.04
C LEU A 35 -7.71 16.94 -27.58
N PRO A 36 -7.36 18.07 -28.23
CA PRO A 36 -7.40 18.20 -29.68
C PRO A 36 -6.17 17.51 -30.30
N ALA A 37 -6.15 16.18 -30.25
CA ALA A 37 -5.08 15.34 -30.78
C ALA A 37 -5.66 14.16 -31.58
N ASN A 38 -4.82 13.52 -32.40
CA ASN A 38 -5.21 12.32 -33.12
C ASN A 38 -5.44 11.12 -32.16
N SER A 39 -6.18 10.12 -32.63
CA SER A 39 -6.54 8.94 -31.82
C SER A 39 -5.33 8.14 -31.34
N TRP A 40 -4.22 8.16 -32.08
CA TRP A 40 -2.99 7.45 -31.71
C TRP A 40 -2.35 8.05 -30.46
N ILE A 41 -2.24 9.38 -30.39
CA ILE A 41 -1.72 10.10 -29.21
C ILE A 41 -2.62 9.86 -28.00
N LYS A 42 -3.94 9.93 -28.18
CA LYS A 42 -4.91 9.62 -27.11
C LYS A 42 -4.75 8.18 -26.61
N GLY A 43 -4.54 7.23 -27.52
CA GLY A 43 -4.26 5.84 -27.20
C GLY A 43 -2.97 5.68 -26.39
N PHE A 44 -1.88 6.32 -26.80
CA PHE A 44 -0.61 6.32 -26.07
C PHE A 44 -0.76 6.88 -24.64
N MET A 45 -1.45 8.01 -24.49
CA MET A 45 -1.71 8.60 -23.18
C MET A 45 -2.61 7.70 -22.32
N GLY A 46 -3.63 7.08 -22.90
CA GLY A 46 -4.50 6.13 -22.21
C GLY A 46 -3.75 4.89 -21.72
N MET A 47 -2.88 4.32 -22.56
CA MET A 47 -2.01 3.21 -22.15
C MET A 47 -1.07 3.62 -21.01
N GLY A 48 -0.45 4.80 -21.09
CA GLY A 48 0.40 5.34 -20.03
C GLY A 48 -0.35 5.50 -18.71
N LEU A 49 -1.54 6.13 -18.74
CA LEU A 49 -2.39 6.30 -17.56
C LEU A 49 -2.75 4.95 -16.93
N ALA A 50 -3.21 3.99 -17.73
CA ALA A 50 -3.58 2.66 -17.24
C ALA A 50 -2.39 1.92 -16.62
N PHE A 51 -1.24 1.94 -17.29
CA PHE A 51 -0.03 1.27 -16.80
C PHE A 51 0.52 1.91 -15.53
N THR A 52 0.54 3.24 -15.43
CA THR A 52 0.97 3.97 -14.23
C THR A 52 0.05 3.66 -13.04
N VAL A 53 -1.27 3.68 -13.23
CA VAL A 53 -2.22 3.34 -12.16
C VAL A 53 -2.06 1.88 -11.72
N GLY A 54 -2.02 0.95 -12.67
CA GLY A 54 -1.85 -0.48 -12.38
C GLY A 54 -0.55 -0.80 -11.66
N SER A 55 0.58 -0.25 -12.13
CA SER A 55 1.89 -0.44 -11.51
C SER A 55 1.99 0.20 -10.12
N THR A 56 1.36 1.36 -9.90
CA THR A 56 1.29 1.99 -8.57
C THR A 56 0.55 1.10 -7.58
N VAL A 57 -0.60 0.54 -7.97
CA VAL A 57 -1.37 -0.38 -7.12
C VAL A 57 -0.56 -1.63 -6.78
N SER A 58 0.15 -2.22 -7.74
CA SER A 58 1.04 -3.36 -7.50
C SER A 58 2.20 -2.98 -6.57
N LEU A 59 2.83 -1.82 -6.79
CA LEU A 59 3.92 -1.32 -5.95
C LEU A 59 3.48 -1.10 -4.50
N THR A 60 2.31 -0.48 -4.29
CA THR A 60 1.76 -0.26 -2.95
C THR A 60 1.47 -1.57 -2.23
N LYS A 61 0.93 -2.58 -2.93
CA LYS A 61 0.75 -3.93 -2.36
C LYS A 61 2.08 -4.52 -1.94
N THR A 62 3.08 -4.54 -2.82
CA THR A 62 4.41 -5.07 -2.51
C THR A 62 5.02 -4.36 -1.30
N GLN A 63 4.91 -3.03 -1.20
CA GLN A 63 5.41 -2.29 -0.04
C GLN A 63 4.67 -2.64 1.25
N ARG A 64 3.34 -2.81 1.19
CA ARG A 64 2.54 -3.26 2.33
C ARG A 64 2.95 -4.67 2.77
N ASP A 65 3.09 -5.59 1.84
CA ASP A 65 3.47 -6.98 2.12
C ASP A 65 4.87 -7.06 2.75
N LEU A 66 5.82 -6.24 2.27
CA LEU A 66 7.15 -6.11 2.86
C LEU A 66 7.10 -5.54 4.29
N HIS A 67 6.25 -4.54 4.53
CA HIS A 67 6.07 -3.95 5.86
C HIS A 67 5.48 -4.95 6.86
N GLU A 68 4.42 -5.66 6.47
CA GLU A 68 3.79 -6.70 7.29
C GLU A 68 4.74 -7.88 7.57
N SER A 69 5.49 -8.33 6.56
CA SER A 69 6.49 -9.41 6.70
C SER A 69 7.62 -9.07 7.69
N LYS A 70 8.12 -7.83 7.66
CA LYS A 70 9.13 -7.33 8.61
C LYS A 70 8.57 -7.33 10.04
N LYS A 71 7.35 -6.81 10.22
CA LYS A 71 6.66 -6.76 11.52
C LYS A 71 6.46 -8.16 12.10
N LEU A 72 6.08 -9.14 11.28
CA LEU A 72 5.91 -10.53 11.72
C LEU A 72 7.25 -11.16 12.13
N THR A 73 8.30 -10.97 11.33
CA THR A 73 9.64 -11.49 11.62
C THR A 73 10.15 -10.97 12.97
N SER A 74 10.01 -9.66 13.25
CA SER A 74 10.43 -9.07 14.52
C SER A 74 9.66 -9.67 15.72
N LYS A 75 8.35 -9.87 15.61
CA LYS A 75 7.56 -10.53 16.67
C LYS A 75 8.00 -11.97 16.94
N ILE A 76 8.35 -12.72 15.89
CA ILE A 76 8.86 -14.10 16.02
C ILE A 76 10.22 -14.09 16.72
N GLN A 77 11.10 -13.15 16.38
CA GLN A 77 12.39 -13.00 17.03
C GLN A 77 12.23 -12.65 18.51
N GLU A 78 11.34 -11.70 18.85
CA GLU A 78 11.01 -11.36 20.24
C GLU A 78 10.52 -12.59 21.02
N ALA A 79 9.56 -13.37 20.48
CA ALA A 79 9.05 -14.57 21.14
C ALA A 79 10.10 -15.69 21.29
N ARG A 80 11.00 -15.85 20.31
CA ARG A 80 12.12 -16.82 20.41
C ARG A 80 13.11 -16.40 21.49
N VAL A 81 13.43 -15.11 21.56
CA VAL A 81 14.33 -14.55 22.58
C VAL A 81 13.69 -14.70 23.96
N GLU A 82 12.41 -14.38 24.13
CA GLU A 82 11.68 -14.57 25.38
C GLU A 82 11.68 -16.03 25.83
N LYS A 83 11.48 -16.98 24.91
CA LYS A 83 11.56 -18.41 25.21
C LYS A 83 12.96 -18.81 25.69
N ILE A 84 14.02 -18.40 24.99
CA ILE A 84 15.41 -18.71 25.39
C ILE A 84 15.73 -18.14 26.77
N LEU A 85 15.31 -16.91 27.06
CA LEU A 85 15.52 -16.29 28.37
C LEU A 85 14.78 -17.06 29.47
N THR A 86 13.54 -17.47 29.22
CA THR A 86 12.74 -18.27 30.18
C THR A 86 13.36 -19.64 30.44
N GLU A 87 13.89 -20.30 29.41
CA GLU A 87 14.59 -21.60 29.49
C GLU A 87 15.97 -21.54 30.17
N HIS A 88 16.54 -20.35 30.40
CA HIS A 88 17.79 -20.21 31.17
C HIS A 88 17.54 -19.75 32.61
N ASP A 89 16.48 -18.99 32.86
CA ASP A 89 16.11 -18.52 34.21
C ASP A 89 15.61 -19.67 35.11
N ASN A 90 14.91 -20.64 34.54
CA ASN A 90 14.42 -21.84 35.22
C ASN A 90 15.50 -22.92 35.50
N LEU A 91 16.76 -22.69 35.11
CA LEU A 91 17.90 -23.58 35.37
C LEU A 91 18.74 -23.14 36.59
N LYS A 92 18.28 -22.14 37.36
CA LYS A 92 18.78 -21.79 38.70
C LYS A 92 17.73 -22.12 39.76
#